data_AF-A0A964F1U0-F1
#
_entry.id   AF-A0A964F1U0-F1
#
_cell.length_a   1.000
_cell.length_b   1.000
_cell.length_c   1.000
_cell.angle_alpha   90.00
_cell.angle_beta   90.00
_cell.angle_gamma   90.00
#
_symmetry.space_group_name_H-M   'P 1'
#
loop_
_entity.id
_entity.type
_entity.pdbx_description
1 polymer ?
#
loop_
_entity_poly.entity_id
_entity_poly.type
_entity_poly.pdbx_seq_one_letter_code
_entity_poly.pdbx_strand_id
1 'polypeptide(L)'
;MRPPAIAVLAIGLLSGCIDYEYAERTVTDVFTQIVDERRTDVLLVIDNSASMGEEQALLAENFAAFTDVLMGATSDFRVGVITTDPGDGGALRDDWLDADTPELDLAFQEAVQVGTRGSRDEQGLAMALYALDSDINPGFLRGEAALHVVFFADEDDHSSGDPEYYLNEYRRLSGTGGFATHAIVGDLPDGCVSGTVAADPGERYLAAAYLSAGHRDSICARDYEDVLGRVGLSVTGLLDRFPLSQLPEPETLVVWVDGVVIPEREVDGWTLSLGDNAVVFHGRSVPRPGMTVTVEYEPLVGTVPGDDTGA
;
A
#
# COMPACT_ATOMS: atom_id res chain seq x y z
N MET A 1 1.66 75.47 68.05
CA MET A 1 2.35 74.17 68.21
C MET A 1 1.42 73.10 67.63
N ARG A 2 1.90 72.31 66.67
CA ARG A 2 1.12 71.39 65.82
C ARG A 2 0.90 70.02 66.51
N PRO A 3 -0.18 69.28 66.21
CA PRO A 3 -0.41 67.92 66.70
C PRO A 3 0.17 66.86 65.75
N PRO A 4 0.31 65.58 66.16
CA PRO A 4 0.34 64.43 65.24
C PRO A 4 -0.93 63.57 65.45
N ALA A 5 -1.82 63.42 64.47
CA ALA A 5 -1.77 62.57 63.27
C ALA A 5 -1.92 61.06 63.58
N ILE A 6 -3.17 60.59 63.44
CA ILE A 6 -3.63 59.20 63.52
C ILE A 6 -3.32 58.50 62.19
N ALA A 7 -2.65 57.34 62.23
CA ALA A 7 -2.43 56.49 61.06
C ALA A 7 -3.56 55.47 60.92
N VAL A 8 -4.26 55.49 59.79
CA VAL A 8 -5.29 54.52 59.41
C VAL A 8 -4.63 53.39 58.61
N LEU A 9 -4.83 52.15 59.06
CA LEU A 9 -4.36 50.92 58.43
C LEU A 9 -5.29 50.56 57.26
N ALA A 10 -4.77 50.58 56.03
CA ALA A 10 -5.49 50.13 54.84
C ALA A 10 -5.27 48.63 54.63
N ILE A 11 -6.33 47.84 54.75
CA ILE A 11 -6.36 46.41 54.40
C ILE A 11 -6.66 46.32 52.90
N GLY A 12 -5.65 45.94 52.12
CA GLY A 12 -5.81 45.65 50.69
C GLY A 12 -6.39 44.25 50.49
N LEU A 13 -7.62 44.18 49.98
CA LEU A 13 -8.21 42.96 49.45
C LEU A 13 -7.49 42.58 48.14
N LEU A 14 -6.63 41.57 48.21
CA LEU A 14 -6.11 40.90 47.01
C LEU A 14 -7.23 40.05 46.42
N SER A 15 -7.89 40.60 45.39
CA SER A 15 -8.69 39.82 44.44
C SER A 15 -7.74 38.89 43.69
N GLY A 16 -7.71 37.61 44.08
CA GLY A 16 -7.08 36.57 43.27
C GLY A 16 -7.93 36.31 42.03
N CYS A 17 -7.51 36.84 40.88
CA CYS A 17 -7.93 36.28 39.61
C CYS A 17 -7.23 34.93 39.47
N ILE A 18 -7.97 33.84 39.67
CA ILE A 18 -7.55 32.53 39.22
C ILE A 18 -7.91 32.51 37.73
N ASP A 19 -6.98 32.93 36.87
CA ASP A 19 -7.07 32.60 35.47
C ASP A 19 -6.99 31.07 35.39
N TYR A 20 -8.13 30.44 35.12
CA TYR A 20 -8.15 29.08 34.62
C TYR A 20 -7.58 29.14 33.21
N GLU A 21 -6.26 29.15 33.12
CA GLU A 21 -5.54 28.86 31.90
C GLU A 21 -5.86 27.40 31.58
N TYR A 22 -6.91 27.19 30.79
CA TYR A 22 -7.19 25.93 30.12
C TYR A 22 -6.02 25.76 29.16
N ALA A 23 -4.92 25.19 29.64
CA ALA A 23 -3.83 24.80 28.76
C ALA A 23 -4.44 23.78 27.80
N GLU A 24 -4.73 24.21 26.56
CA GLU A 24 -5.05 23.32 25.46
C GLU A 24 -4.00 22.22 25.47
N ARG A 25 -4.42 21.01 25.85
CA ARG A 25 -3.48 19.92 26.08
C ARG A 25 -3.24 19.25 24.75
N THR A 26 -2.43 19.88 23.92
CA THR A 26 -2.01 19.31 22.66
C THR A 26 -1.17 18.05 22.90
N VAL A 27 -1.46 16.99 22.16
CA VAL A 27 -0.69 15.76 22.10
C VAL A 27 0.05 15.72 20.77
N THR A 28 1.31 15.30 20.81
CA THR A 28 2.12 15.10 19.61
C THR A 28 2.60 13.65 19.61
N ASP A 29 2.08 12.86 18.68
CA ASP A 29 2.59 11.52 18.40
C ASP A 29 3.62 11.59 17.28
N VAL A 30 4.73 10.87 17.44
CA VAL A 30 5.81 10.82 16.47
C VAL A 30 6.10 9.36 16.12
N PHE A 31 6.06 9.06 14.83
CA PHE A 31 6.36 7.75 14.28
C PHE A 31 7.52 7.88 13.29
N THR A 32 8.32 6.83 13.20
CA THR A 32 9.30 6.68 12.12
C THR A 32 8.86 5.52 11.28
N GLN A 33 8.76 5.72 9.97
CA GLN A 33 8.61 4.62 9.04
C GLN A 33 9.90 3.81 9.10
N ILE A 34 9.84 2.64 9.73
CA ILE A 34 11.03 1.81 9.93
C ILE A 34 11.50 1.35 8.54
N VAL A 35 12.81 1.42 8.30
CA VAL A 35 13.40 0.78 7.13
C VAL A 35 13.20 -0.71 7.31
N ASP A 36 12.30 -1.27 6.52
CA ASP A 36 12.13 -2.70 6.48
C ASP A 36 13.25 -3.30 5.63
N GLU A 37 14.16 -4.03 6.27
CA GLU A 37 15.18 -4.81 5.57
C GLU A 37 14.58 -6.07 4.90
N ARG A 38 13.25 -6.27 5.00
CA ARG A 38 12.57 -7.34 4.27
C ARG A 38 12.84 -7.19 2.78
N ARG A 39 13.48 -8.24 2.26
CA ARG A 39 13.69 -8.48 0.84
C ARG A 39 12.35 -8.79 0.21
N THR A 40 12.19 -8.45 -1.06
CA THR A 40 10.93 -8.76 -1.75
C THR A 40 11.17 -9.29 -3.15
N ASP A 41 10.48 -10.37 -3.48
CA ASP A 41 10.45 -10.94 -4.82
C ASP A 41 9.06 -10.71 -5.40
N VAL A 42 9.00 -10.05 -6.55
CA VAL A 42 7.78 -9.79 -7.30
C VAL A 42 7.81 -10.63 -8.57
N LEU A 43 6.76 -11.40 -8.81
CA LEU A 43 6.55 -12.13 -10.04
C LEU A 43 5.36 -11.51 -10.77
N LEU A 44 5.61 -10.87 -11.91
CA LEU A 44 4.57 -10.37 -12.81
C LEU A 44 4.21 -11.49 -13.79
N VAL A 45 2.93 -11.84 -13.82
CA VAL A 45 2.36 -12.86 -14.70
C VAL A 45 1.42 -12.14 -15.65
N ILE A 46 1.88 -11.95 -16.88
CA ILE A 46 1.20 -11.11 -17.86
C ILE A 46 0.60 -11.97 -18.95
N ASP A 47 -0.69 -11.80 -19.20
CA ASP A 47 -1.30 -12.44 -20.34
C ASP A 47 -0.72 -11.91 -21.66
N ASN A 48 -0.27 -12.86 -22.48
CA ASN A 48 0.34 -12.64 -23.78
C ASN A 48 -0.59 -13.07 -24.94
N SER A 49 -1.89 -13.19 -24.68
CA SER A 49 -2.93 -13.41 -25.69
C SER A 49 -3.03 -12.27 -26.70
N ALA A 50 -3.83 -12.48 -27.75
CA ALA A 50 -3.90 -11.56 -28.88
C ALA A 50 -4.58 -10.22 -28.55
N SER A 51 -5.42 -10.16 -27.50
CA SER A 51 -6.18 -8.96 -27.10
C SER A 51 -5.36 -8.00 -26.25
N MET A 52 -4.41 -8.50 -25.47
CA MET A 52 -3.62 -7.77 -24.46
C MET A 52 -2.69 -6.65 -24.97
N GLY A 53 -2.75 -6.29 -26.25
CA GLY A 53 -1.82 -5.33 -26.84
C GLY A 53 -1.98 -3.91 -26.30
N GLU A 54 -3.22 -3.47 -26.06
CA GLU A 54 -3.51 -2.12 -25.54
C GLU A 54 -3.21 -2.04 -24.04
N GLU A 55 -3.54 -3.11 -23.30
CA GLU A 55 -3.38 -3.26 -21.86
C GLU A 55 -1.90 -3.35 -21.49
N GLN A 56 -1.08 -4.10 -22.25
CA GLN A 56 0.38 -4.13 -22.05
C GLN A 56 1.04 -2.76 -22.29
N ALA A 57 0.56 -2.00 -23.28
CA ALA A 57 1.08 -0.65 -23.53
C ALA A 57 0.71 0.30 -22.38
N LEU A 58 -0.54 0.24 -21.89
CA LEU A 58 -0.98 1.02 -20.74
C LEU A 58 -0.22 0.63 -19.47
N LEU A 59 0.03 -0.67 -19.26
CA LEU A 59 0.86 -1.16 -18.16
C LEU A 59 2.27 -0.59 -18.22
N ALA A 60 2.92 -0.60 -19.39
CA ALA A 60 4.25 -0.03 -19.58
C ALA A 60 4.28 1.47 -19.28
N GLU A 61 3.27 2.25 -19.69
CA GLU A 61 3.18 3.69 -19.42
C GLU A 61 3.03 4.02 -17.94
N ASN A 62 2.33 3.18 -17.18
CA ASN A 62 2.05 3.39 -15.75
C ASN A 62 3.09 2.74 -14.83
N PHE A 63 4.00 1.94 -15.39
CA PHE A 63 4.96 1.18 -14.58
C PHE A 63 6.01 2.07 -13.90
N ALA A 64 6.25 3.29 -14.40
CA ALA A 64 7.14 4.25 -13.73
C ALA A 64 6.67 4.59 -12.30
N ALA A 65 5.35 4.63 -12.06
CA ALA A 65 4.81 4.87 -10.72
C ALA A 65 5.12 3.69 -9.77
N PHE A 66 5.12 2.45 -10.29
CA PHE A 66 5.48 1.26 -9.54
C PHE A 66 6.97 1.27 -9.16
N THR A 67 7.86 1.54 -10.13
CA THR A 67 9.30 1.57 -9.91
C THR A 67 9.70 2.68 -8.96
N ASP A 68 9.08 3.86 -9.06
CA ASP A 68 9.28 4.96 -8.13
C ASP A 68 8.96 4.58 -6.68
N VAL A 69 7.88 3.82 -6.47
CA VAL A 69 7.53 3.31 -5.13
C VAL A 69 8.52 2.26 -4.67
N LEU A 70 8.90 1.31 -5.53
CA LEU A 70 9.89 0.27 -5.17
C LEU A 70 11.25 0.88 -4.83
N MET A 71 11.82 1.70 -5.71
CA MET A 71 13.10 2.38 -5.50
C MET A 71 13.06 3.32 -4.29
N GLY A 72 11.91 3.95 -4.04
CA GLY A 72 11.72 4.84 -2.91
C GLY A 72 11.62 4.14 -1.56
N ALA A 73 11.39 2.82 -1.54
CA ALA A 73 11.03 2.11 -0.33
C ALA A 73 11.89 0.89 0.00
N THR A 74 12.55 0.25 -0.96
CA THR A 74 13.60 -0.74 -0.68
C THR A 74 14.59 -0.84 -1.83
N SER A 75 15.83 -1.23 -1.52
CA SER A 75 16.85 -1.53 -2.53
C SER A 75 17.02 -3.03 -2.77
N ASP A 76 16.38 -3.90 -1.99
CA ASP A 76 16.59 -5.36 -2.03
C ASP A 76 15.36 -6.09 -2.61
N PHE A 77 14.90 -5.61 -3.77
CA PHE A 77 13.80 -6.22 -4.52
C PHE A 77 14.32 -7.00 -5.74
N ARG A 78 13.49 -7.94 -6.22
CA ARG A 78 13.61 -8.57 -7.54
C ARG A 78 12.27 -8.58 -8.22
N VAL A 79 12.23 -8.31 -9.52
CA VAL A 79 11.02 -8.41 -10.32
C VAL A 79 11.25 -9.31 -11.52
N GLY A 80 10.62 -10.48 -11.49
CA GLY A 80 10.58 -11.41 -12.61
C GLY A 80 9.32 -11.20 -13.43
N VAL A 81 9.41 -11.37 -14.75
CA VAL A 81 8.27 -11.31 -15.66
C VAL A 81 8.14 -12.63 -16.42
N ILE A 82 6.94 -13.20 -16.37
CA ILE A 82 6.53 -14.39 -17.12
C ILE A 82 5.23 -14.13 -17.87
N THR A 83 4.85 -15.07 -18.72
CA THR A 83 3.57 -15.09 -19.41
C THR A 83 2.60 -16.09 -18.79
N THR A 84 1.34 -16.04 -19.22
CA THR A 84 0.33 -17.07 -18.95
C THR A 84 0.47 -18.31 -19.85
N ASP A 85 1.36 -18.29 -20.84
CA ASP A 85 1.46 -19.34 -21.86
C ASP A 85 2.15 -20.62 -21.30
N PRO A 86 1.46 -21.77 -21.27
CA PRO A 86 2.08 -23.03 -20.86
C PRO A 86 3.27 -23.47 -21.72
N GLY A 87 3.38 -22.98 -22.96
CA GLY A 87 4.52 -23.19 -23.84
C GLY A 87 5.82 -22.54 -23.36
N ASP A 88 5.73 -21.48 -22.55
CA ASP A 88 6.89 -20.79 -21.98
C ASP A 88 7.38 -21.48 -20.68
N GLY A 89 6.57 -22.37 -20.10
CA GLY A 89 6.97 -23.23 -18.98
C GLY A 89 7.34 -22.48 -17.70
N GLY A 90 6.85 -21.25 -17.52
CA GLY A 90 7.15 -20.39 -16.37
C GLY A 90 8.60 -19.85 -16.36
N ALA A 91 9.35 -19.98 -17.46
CA ALA A 91 10.66 -19.35 -17.56
C ALA A 91 10.51 -17.83 -17.53
N LEU A 92 11.38 -17.14 -16.78
CA LEU A 92 11.46 -15.68 -16.88
C LEU A 92 11.81 -15.31 -18.33
N ARG A 93 11.15 -14.26 -18.84
CA ARG A 93 11.40 -13.76 -20.20
C ARG A 93 12.86 -13.36 -20.41
N ASP A 94 13.42 -12.71 -19.40
CA ASP A 94 14.81 -12.27 -19.28
C ASP A 94 15.30 -12.55 -17.84
N ASP A 95 16.44 -12.00 -17.43
CA ASP A 95 16.81 -11.99 -16.01
C ASP A 95 15.82 -11.12 -15.20
N TRP A 96 15.74 -11.35 -13.88
CA TRP A 96 14.94 -10.48 -13.01
C TRP A 96 15.54 -9.07 -12.95
N LEU A 97 14.66 -8.09 -12.79
CA LEU A 97 15.02 -6.69 -12.61
C LEU A 97 15.21 -6.38 -11.12
N ASP A 98 16.23 -5.61 -10.79
CA ASP A 98 16.58 -5.21 -9.43
C ASP A 98 17.14 -3.77 -9.38
N ALA A 99 17.56 -3.31 -8.20
CA ALA A 99 18.08 -1.96 -8.02
C ALA A 99 19.37 -1.66 -8.81
N ASP A 100 20.10 -2.69 -9.25
CA ASP A 100 21.36 -2.55 -10.01
C ASP A 100 21.14 -2.61 -11.52
N THR A 101 19.91 -2.85 -11.97
CA THR A 101 19.54 -2.92 -13.38
C THR A 101 19.69 -1.53 -14.04
N PRO A 102 20.51 -1.41 -15.12
CA PRO A 102 20.70 -0.15 -15.82
C PRO A 102 19.41 0.34 -16.48
N GLU A 103 19.13 1.65 -16.37
CA GLU A 103 17.92 2.26 -16.95
C GLU A 103 16.65 1.47 -16.57
N LEU A 104 16.52 1.16 -15.28
CA LEU A 104 15.48 0.29 -14.72
C LEU A 104 14.08 0.57 -15.28
N ASP A 105 13.67 1.83 -15.39
CA ASP A 105 12.36 2.21 -15.93
C ASP A 105 12.18 1.76 -17.39
N LEU A 106 13.22 1.89 -18.23
CA LEU A 106 13.19 1.42 -19.62
C LEU A 106 13.21 -0.11 -19.67
N ALA A 107 14.02 -0.76 -18.83
CA ALA A 107 14.08 -2.21 -18.74
C ALA A 107 12.71 -2.81 -18.35
N PHE A 108 12.01 -2.17 -17.41
CA PHE A 108 10.65 -2.55 -17.04
C PHE A 108 9.64 -2.38 -18.16
N GLN A 109 9.63 -1.21 -18.82
CA GLN A 109 8.75 -0.93 -19.95
C GLN A 109 8.90 -1.99 -21.05
N GLU A 110 10.12 -2.46 -21.30
CA GLU A 110 10.39 -3.53 -22.25
C GLU A 110 9.96 -4.90 -21.72
N ALA A 111 10.23 -5.20 -20.45
CA ALA A 111 9.92 -6.50 -19.84
C ALA A 111 8.41 -6.81 -19.81
N VAL A 112 7.56 -5.81 -19.54
CA VAL A 112 6.10 -6.00 -19.48
C VAL A 112 5.42 -6.11 -20.85
N GLN A 113 6.12 -5.73 -21.93
CA GLN A 113 5.66 -5.91 -23.31
C GLN A 113 5.99 -7.34 -23.79
N VAL A 114 5.35 -8.31 -23.16
CA VAL A 114 5.58 -9.74 -23.39
C VAL A 114 5.17 -10.18 -24.79
N GLY A 115 4.33 -9.40 -25.48
CA GLY A 115 3.82 -9.67 -26.82
C GLY A 115 2.44 -10.33 -26.78
N THR A 116 1.86 -10.54 -27.96
CA THR A 116 0.43 -10.93 -28.11
C THR A 116 0.23 -12.18 -28.97
N ARG A 117 1.17 -13.13 -28.88
CA ARG A 117 1.18 -14.37 -29.68
C ARG A 117 1.04 -15.65 -28.86
N GLY A 118 0.66 -15.50 -27.60
CA GLY A 118 0.51 -16.59 -26.65
C GLY A 118 -0.66 -17.51 -26.95
N SER A 119 -0.75 -18.55 -26.13
CA SER A 119 -1.88 -19.48 -26.05
C SER A 119 -3.21 -18.77 -25.79
N ARG A 120 -4.32 -19.42 -26.17
CA ARG A 120 -5.70 -19.07 -25.74
C ARG A 120 -6.18 -19.93 -24.57
N ASP A 121 -5.26 -20.69 -23.98
CA ASP A 121 -5.46 -21.53 -22.82
C ASP A 121 -4.45 -21.02 -21.79
N GLU A 122 -4.81 -19.91 -21.16
CA GLU A 122 -3.96 -19.09 -20.33
C GLU A 122 -3.88 -19.68 -18.92
N GLN A 123 -2.69 -20.13 -18.52
CA GLN A 123 -2.51 -20.88 -17.28
C GLN A 123 -1.66 -20.10 -16.29
N GLY A 124 -2.04 -18.85 -16.00
CA GLY A 124 -1.26 -17.95 -15.15
C GLY A 124 -0.97 -18.51 -13.76
N LEU A 125 -1.93 -19.21 -13.13
CA LEU A 125 -1.68 -19.86 -11.83
C LEU A 125 -0.65 -21.01 -11.95
N ALA A 126 -0.72 -21.83 -12.99
CA ALA A 126 0.29 -22.87 -13.20
C ALA A 126 1.66 -22.29 -13.56
N MET A 127 1.71 -21.27 -14.42
CA MET A 127 2.96 -20.65 -14.85
C MET A 127 3.66 -19.95 -13.69
N ALA A 128 2.91 -19.30 -12.80
CA ALA A 128 3.47 -18.76 -11.58
C ALA A 128 4.09 -19.84 -10.70
N LEU A 129 3.44 -21.00 -10.55
CA LEU A 129 4.00 -22.11 -9.78
C LEU A 129 5.33 -22.60 -10.37
N TYR A 130 5.38 -22.77 -11.70
CA TYR A 130 6.60 -23.18 -12.39
C TYR A 130 7.70 -22.13 -12.29
N ALA A 131 7.35 -20.85 -12.36
CA ALA A 131 8.32 -19.78 -12.25
C ALA A 131 9.03 -19.69 -10.90
N LEU A 132 8.38 -20.20 -9.84
CA LEU A 132 8.92 -20.27 -8.48
C LEU A 132 9.84 -21.48 -8.26
N ASP A 133 9.94 -22.39 -9.24
CA ASP A 133 10.86 -23.53 -9.18
C ASP A 133 12.29 -23.06 -9.48
N SER A 134 13.22 -23.36 -8.57
CA SER A 134 14.64 -23.03 -8.72
C SER A 134 15.33 -23.80 -9.86
N ASP A 135 14.77 -24.91 -10.32
CA ASP A 135 15.28 -25.63 -11.48
C ASP A 135 14.90 -24.92 -12.80
N ILE A 136 13.85 -24.11 -12.79
CA ILE A 136 13.39 -23.31 -13.94
C ILE A 136 14.04 -21.92 -13.90
N ASN A 137 13.92 -21.21 -12.77
CA ASN A 137 14.47 -19.87 -12.59
C ASN A 137 15.47 -19.85 -11.42
N PRO A 138 16.71 -20.31 -11.65
CA PRO A 138 17.69 -20.47 -10.60
C PRO A 138 18.03 -19.14 -9.94
N GLY A 139 17.79 -19.08 -8.64
CA GLY A 139 18.16 -17.93 -7.83
C GLY A 139 17.19 -16.76 -7.90
N PHE A 140 16.04 -16.87 -8.57
CA PHE A 140 15.00 -15.83 -8.53
C PHE A 140 14.37 -15.74 -7.13
N LEU A 141 13.69 -16.81 -6.69
CA LEU A 141 12.96 -16.87 -5.42
C LEU A 141 13.89 -17.02 -4.20
N ARG A 142 13.69 -16.19 -3.19
CA ARG A 142 14.43 -16.18 -1.93
C ARG A 142 13.48 -16.50 -0.76
N GLY A 143 13.76 -17.57 -0.02
CA GLY A 143 12.86 -18.05 1.05
C GLY A 143 12.68 -17.12 2.26
N GLU A 144 13.52 -16.08 2.42
CA GLU A 144 13.37 -15.04 3.45
C GLU A 144 12.78 -13.74 2.89
N ALA A 145 12.59 -13.65 1.57
CA ALA A 145 11.94 -12.51 0.93
C ALA A 145 10.42 -12.70 0.91
N ALA A 146 9.67 -11.61 1.08
CA ALA A 146 8.24 -11.66 0.82
C ALA A 146 8.00 -11.91 -0.67
N LEU A 147 7.09 -12.83 -1.00
CA LEU A 147 6.73 -13.12 -2.39
C LEU A 147 5.44 -12.40 -2.77
N HIS A 148 5.46 -11.61 -3.82
CA HIS A 148 4.27 -11.00 -4.42
C HIS A 148 4.09 -11.53 -5.84
N VAL A 149 2.94 -12.14 -6.13
CA VAL A 149 2.58 -12.56 -7.49
C VAL A 149 1.50 -11.61 -8.01
N VAL A 150 1.72 -10.96 -9.15
CA VAL A 150 0.76 -10.02 -9.75
C VAL A 150 0.26 -10.62 -11.05
N PHE A 151 -1.03 -10.92 -11.11
CA PHE A 151 -1.71 -11.38 -12.31
C PHE A 151 -2.27 -10.19 -13.08
N PHE A 152 -1.96 -10.11 -14.37
CA PHE A 152 -2.44 -9.08 -15.28
C PHE A 152 -2.98 -9.76 -16.55
N ALA A 153 -4.29 -9.91 -16.65
CA ALA A 153 -4.96 -10.70 -17.69
C ALA A 153 -6.36 -10.17 -18.01
N ASP A 154 -6.80 -10.29 -19.27
CA ASP A 154 -8.14 -9.89 -19.71
C ASP A 154 -9.14 -11.06 -19.78
N GLU A 155 -8.74 -12.28 -19.42
CA GLU A 155 -9.63 -13.43 -19.20
C GLU A 155 -9.30 -14.22 -17.91
N ASP A 156 -10.08 -15.27 -17.62
CA ASP A 156 -9.89 -16.09 -16.43
C ASP A 156 -8.76 -17.12 -16.60
N ASP A 157 -8.23 -17.61 -15.48
CA ASP A 157 -7.19 -18.64 -15.48
C ASP A 157 -7.75 -20.02 -15.91
N HIS A 158 -7.10 -20.65 -16.89
CA HIS A 158 -7.41 -22.00 -17.37
C HIS A 158 -6.58 -23.11 -16.69
N SER A 159 -5.80 -22.79 -15.65
CA SER A 159 -4.98 -23.78 -14.95
C SER A 159 -5.84 -24.87 -14.29
N SER A 160 -5.35 -26.11 -14.33
CA SER A 160 -6.10 -27.25 -13.78
C SER A 160 -6.15 -27.25 -12.24
N GLY A 161 -7.34 -27.42 -11.66
CA GLY A 161 -7.52 -27.49 -10.21
C GLY A 161 -7.92 -26.16 -9.59
N ASP A 162 -8.09 -26.13 -8.27
CA ASP A 162 -8.61 -24.97 -7.56
C ASP A 162 -7.51 -23.94 -7.26
N PRO A 163 -7.80 -22.63 -7.22
CA PRO A 163 -6.81 -21.60 -6.87
C PRO A 163 -6.11 -21.87 -5.53
N GLU A 164 -6.82 -22.44 -4.55
CA GLU A 164 -6.26 -22.82 -3.25
C GLU A 164 -5.08 -23.79 -3.34
N TYR A 165 -5.09 -24.69 -4.33
CA TYR A 165 -3.96 -25.59 -4.56
C TYR A 165 -2.69 -24.80 -4.86
N TYR A 166 -2.78 -23.86 -5.82
CA TYR A 166 -1.66 -23.01 -6.22
C TYR A 166 -1.18 -22.11 -5.07
N LEU A 167 -2.11 -21.48 -4.34
CA LEU A 167 -1.76 -20.64 -3.18
C LEU A 167 -1.02 -21.41 -2.08
N ASN A 168 -1.40 -22.66 -1.85
CA ASN A 168 -0.72 -23.51 -0.86
C ASN A 168 0.71 -23.86 -1.31
N GLU A 169 0.91 -24.09 -2.60
CA GLU A 169 2.25 -24.31 -3.15
C GLU A 169 3.10 -23.04 -3.14
N TYR A 170 2.54 -21.87 -3.49
CA TYR A 170 3.25 -20.59 -3.36
C TYR A 170 3.70 -20.35 -1.93
N ARG A 171 2.81 -20.55 -0.95
CA ARG A 171 3.14 -20.44 0.48
C ARG A 171 4.28 -21.36 0.89
N ARG A 172 4.28 -22.59 0.37
CA ARG A 172 5.31 -23.59 0.68
C ARG A 172 6.67 -23.16 0.11
N LEU A 173 6.69 -22.60 -1.11
CA LEU A 173 7.90 -22.17 -1.80
C LEU A 173 8.43 -20.83 -1.26
N SER A 174 7.56 -19.91 -0.86
CA SER A 174 7.93 -18.58 -0.35
C SER A 174 8.62 -18.59 1.01
N GLY A 175 8.63 -19.73 1.72
CA GLY A 175 9.35 -19.90 2.98
C GLY A 175 8.79 -19.03 4.12
N THR A 176 9.67 -18.27 4.76
CA THR A 176 9.39 -17.47 5.97
C THR A 176 9.02 -16.02 5.67
N GLY A 177 9.31 -15.51 4.47
CA GLY A 177 9.01 -14.13 4.08
C GLY A 177 7.51 -13.84 3.87
N GLY A 178 6.69 -14.89 3.79
CA GLY A 178 5.26 -14.78 3.48
C GLY A 178 5.00 -14.60 1.98
N PHE A 179 3.73 -14.57 1.61
CA PHE A 179 3.35 -14.29 0.23
C PHE A 179 1.98 -13.61 0.13
N ALA A 180 1.77 -12.88 -0.97
CA ALA A 180 0.47 -12.36 -1.39
C ALA A 180 0.33 -12.47 -2.92
N THR A 181 -0.90 -12.61 -3.40
CA THR A 181 -1.20 -12.53 -4.83
C THR A 181 -2.10 -11.32 -5.10
N HIS A 182 -1.85 -10.62 -6.20
CA HIS A 182 -2.60 -9.44 -6.62
C HIS A 182 -3.21 -9.71 -8.00
N ALA A 183 -4.33 -9.07 -8.31
CA ALA A 183 -5.02 -9.28 -9.58
C ALA A 183 -5.42 -7.93 -10.19
N ILE A 184 -5.01 -7.70 -11.43
CA ILE A 184 -5.48 -6.61 -12.30
C ILE A 184 -6.13 -7.30 -13.49
N VAL A 185 -7.44 -7.53 -13.39
CA VAL A 185 -8.19 -8.42 -14.29
C VAL A 185 -9.59 -7.89 -14.55
N GLY A 186 -10.38 -8.55 -15.41
CA GLY A 186 -11.78 -8.15 -15.63
C GLY A 186 -12.67 -8.33 -14.39
N ASP A 187 -13.61 -7.41 -14.22
CA ASP A 187 -14.47 -7.32 -13.03
C ASP A 187 -15.53 -8.43 -12.95
N LEU A 188 -15.97 -8.79 -11.75
CA LEU A 188 -17.13 -9.66 -11.56
C LEU A 188 -18.45 -8.88 -11.66
N PRO A 189 -19.55 -9.52 -12.11
CA PRO A 189 -19.63 -10.90 -12.61
C PRO A 189 -19.43 -11.04 -14.12
N ASP A 190 -19.49 -9.94 -14.87
CA ASP A 190 -19.65 -9.96 -16.34
C ASP A 190 -18.42 -9.45 -17.10
N GLY A 191 -17.29 -9.25 -16.43
CA GLY A 191 -16.12 -8.58 -16.98
C GLY A 191 -16.21 -7.06 -16.88
N CYS A 192 -15.38 -6.37 -17.66
CA CYS A 192 -15.34 -4.91 -17.70
C CYS A 192 -15.18 -4.39 -19.13
N VAL A 193 -15.59 -3.13 -19.34
CA VAL A 193 -15.38 -2.40 -20.61
C VAL A 193 -15.08 -0.94 -20.31
N SER A 194 -14.01 -0.40 -20.89
CA SER A 194 -13.65 1.01 -20.80
C SER A 194 -12.96 1.47 -22.09
N GLY A 195 -13.64 2.33 -22.86
CA GLY A 195 -13.09 2.81 -24.12
C GLY A 195 -12.94 1.68 -25.14
N THR A 196 -11.69 1.37 -25.51
CA THR A 196 -11.32 0.28 -26.42
C THR A 196 -10.89 -1.01 -25.70
N VAL A 197 -10.68 -0.94 -24.39
CA VAL A 197 -10.31 -2.06 -23.52
C VAL A 197 -11.57 -2.79 -23.05
N ALA A 198 -11.55 -4.11 -23.14
CA ALA A 198 -12.59 -4.99 -22.63
C ALA A 198 -11.97 -6.30 -22.15
N ALA A 199 -12.48 -6.82 -21.03
CA ALA A 199 -11.99 -8.04 -20.42
C ALA A 199 -13.15 -8.89 -19.92
N ASP A 200 -13.00 -10.21 -20.05
CA ASP A 200 -13.83 -11.21 -19.40
C ASP A 200 -13.48 -11.29 -17.89
N PRO A 201 -14.39 -11.79 -17.04
CA PRO A 201 -14.18 -11.82 -15.60
C PRO A 201 -13.02 -12.76 -15.20
N GLY A 202 -12.02 -12.24 -14.47
CA GLY A 202 -10.90 -13.04 -13.96
C GLY A 202 -11.19 -13.71 -12.61
N GLU A 203 -12.25 -14.54 -12.53
CA GLU A 203 -12.78 -15.05 -11.26
C GLU A 203 -11.72 -15.73 -10.37
N ARG A 204 -10.86 -16.55 -10.95
CA ARG A 204 -9.86 -17.35 -10.22
C ARG A 204 -8.71 -16.49 -9.73
N TYR A 205 -8.30 -15.48 -10.50
CA TYR A 205 -7.30 -14.51 -10.06
C TYR A 205 -7.84 -13.64 -8.93
N LEU A 206 -9.09 -13.18 -9.01
CA LEU A 206 -9.74 -12.42 -7.94
C LEU A 206 -9.89 -13.25 -6.66
N ALA A 207 -10.24 -14.53 -6.79
CA ALA A 207 -10.27 -15.47 -5.67
C ALA A 207 -8.88 -15.67 -5.05
N ALA A 208 -7.85 -15.86 -5.87
CA ALA A 208 -6.47 -15.98 -5.42
C ALA A 208 -6.02 -14.76 -4.60
N ALA A 209 -6.28 -13.55 -5.14
CA ALA A 209 -5.95 -12.30 -4.48
C ALA A 209 -6.74 -12.10 -3.17
N TYR A 210 -8.01 -12.48 -3.14
CA TYR A 210 -8.80 -12.42 -1.91
C TYR A 210 -8.26 -13.35 -0.82
N LEU A 211 -8.00 -14.62 -1.15
CA LEU A 211 -7.55 -15.65 -0.22
C LEU A 211 -6.14 -15.41 0.34
N SER A 212 -5.31 -14.65 -0.38
CA SER A 212 -3.98 -14.24 0.05
C SER A 212 -3.92 -12.81 0.63
N ALA A 213 -5.08 -12.17 0.82
CA ALA A 213 -5.21 -10.79 1.29
C ALA A 213 -4.46 -9.75 0.44
N GLY A 214 -4.30 -10.02 -0.86
CA GLY A 214 -3.73 -9.08 -1.81
C GLY A 214 -4.75 -8.13 -2.44
N HIS A 215 -4.22 -7.26 -3.29
CA HIS A 215 -4.95 -6.18 -3.96
C HIS A 215 -5.63 -6.68 -5.23
N ARG A 216 -6.76 -6.06 -5.55
CA ARG A 216 -7.54 -6.32 -6.76
C ARG A 216 -7.84 -4.98 -7.42
N ASP A 217 -7.77 -4.93 -8.74
CA ASP A 217 -8.24 -3.80 -9.53
C ASP A 217 -8.70 -4.25 -10.91
N SER A 218 -9.42 -3.37 -11.60
CA SER A 218 -9.96 -3.62 -12.93
C SER A 218 -8.88 -3.40 -13.98
N ILE A 219 -8.68 -4.35 -14.88
CA ILE A 219 -7.81 -4.14 -16.05
C ILE A 219 -8.35 -3.05 -16.98
N CYS A 220 -9.66 -2.76 -16.93
CA CYS A 220 -10.28 -1.67 -17.67
C CYS A 220 -10.14 -0.29 -16.98
N ALA A 221 -9.37 -0.20 -15.89
CA ALA A 221 -9.07 1.09 -15.26
C ALA A 221 -8.40 2.04 -16.27
N ARG A 222 -8.59 3.35 -16.06
CA ARG A 222 -8.04 4.38 -16.97
C ARG A 222 -6.52 4.47 -16.89
N ASP A 223 -5.98 4.11 -15.74
CA ASP A 223 -4.57 4.04 -15.38
C ASP A 223 -4.42 3.00 -14.27
N TYR A 224 -3.18 2.59 -14.00
CA TYR A 224 -2.87 1.59 -12.98
C TYR A 224 -2.03 2.17 -11.83
N GLU A 225 -1.82 3.48 -11.79
CA GLU A 225 -0.95 4.14 -10.79
C GLU A 225 -1.39 3.80 -9.36
N ASP A 226 -2.70 3.83 -9.10
CA ASP A 226 -3.25 3.59 -7.76
C ASP A 226 -3.03 2.14 -7.29
N VAL A 227 -3.35 1.15 -8.13
CA VAL A 227 -3.14 -0.27 -7.77
C VAL A 227 -1.67 -0.60 -7.70
N LEU A 228 -0.86 -0.15 -8.66
CA LEU A 228 0.57 -0.38 -8.66
C LEU A 228 1.23 0.31 -7.47
N GLY A 229 0.77 1.49 -7.08
CA GLY A 229 1.17 2.15 -5.84
C GLY A 229 0.86 1.30 -4.62
N ARG A 230 -0.38 0.79 -4.48
CA ARG A 230 -0.76 -0.10 -3.35
C ARG A 230 0.01 -1.43 -3.35
N VAL A 231 0.24 -2.03 -4.51
CA VAL A 231 1.07 -3.23 -4.65
C VAL A 231 2.51 -2.91 -4.25
N GLY A 232 3.09 -1.81 -4.72
CA GLY A 232 4.41 -1.34 -4.34
C GLY A 232 4.56 -1.10 -2.84
N LEU A 233 3.54 -0.52 -2.19
CA LEU A 233 3.50 -0.37 -0.72
C LEU A 233 3.46 -1.72 0.01
N SER A 234 2.67 -2.67 -0.49
CA SER A 234 2.63 -4.03 0.07
C SER A 234 3.95 -4.77 -0.13
N VAL A 235 4.57 -4.64 -1.31
CA VAL A 235 5.88 -5.19 -1.65
C VAL A 235 6.97 -4.63 -0.74
N THR A 236 6.85 -3.38 -0.30
CA THR A 236 7.87 -2.71 0.53
C THR A 236 7.61 -2.84 2.03
N GLY A 237 6.48 -3.43 2.43
CA GLY A 237 6.13 -3.63 3.83
C GLY A 237 5.83 -2.33 4.59
N LEU A 238 5.60 -1.22 3.88
CA LEU A 238 5.37 0.09 4.48
C LEU A 238 4.08 0.12 5.29
N LEU A 239 4.14 0.80 6.44
CA LEU A 239 2.96 1.09 7.24
C LEU A 239 2.20 2.27 6.63
N ASP A 240 0.92 2.06 6.33
CA ASP A 240 -0.05 3.09 5.95
C ASP A 240 -0.84 3.60 7.16
N ARG A 241 -0.87 2.85 8.26
CA ARG A 241 -1.62 3.15 9.48
C ARG A 241 -0.70 3.46 10.65
N PHE A 242 -0.95 4.60 11.30
CA PHE A 242 -0.21 5.07 12.47
C PHE A 242 -1.18 5.27 13.64
N PRO A 243 -1.22 4.33 14.60
CA PRO A 243 -2.15 4.39 15.72
C PRO A 243 -1.80 5.51 16.69
N LEU A 244 -2.78 6.35 16.99
CA LEU A 244 -2.67 7.49 17.89
C LEU A 244 -2.68 7.02 19.36
N SER A 245 -1.94 7.71 20.22
CA SER A 245 -1.80 7.36 21.64
C SER A 245 -3.05 7.64 22.46
N GLN A 246 -3.90 8.55 21.99
CA GLN A 246 -5.19 8.95 22.56
C GLN A 246 -6.22 9.17 21.44
N LEU A 247 -7.51 9.08 21.78
CA LEU A 247 -8.59 9.47 20.86
C LEU A 247 -8.51 10.97 20.57
N PRO A 248 -8.37 11.41 19.31
CA PRO A 248 -8.30 12.83 18.97
C PRO A 248 -9.69 13.47 18.84
N GLU A 249 -9.76 14.79 19.04
CA GLU A 249 -10.81 15.64 18.46
C GLU A 249 -10.51 15.81 16.96
N PRO A 250 -11.36 15.28 16.04
CA PRO A 250 -11.00 15.18 14.62
C PRO A 250 -10.60 16.49 13.95
N GLU A 251 -11.28 17.59 14.30
CA GLU A 251 -11.05 18.91 13.69
C GLU A 251 -9.71 19.56 14.10
N THR A 252 -9.01 18.99 15.08
CA THR A 252 -7.74 19.53 15.61
C THR A 252 -6.50 18.84 15.03
N LEU A 253 -6.68 17.77 14.26
CA LEU A 253 -5.60 16.97 13.70
C LEU A 253 -4.81 17.78 12.66
N VAL A 254 -3.50 17.83 12.87
CA VAL A 254 -2.54 18.26 11.86
C VAL A 254 -1.48 17.17 11.70
N VAL A 255 -1.21 16.78 10.46
CA VAL A 255 -0.30 15.68 10.13
C VAL A 255 0.84 16.21 9.29
N TRP A 256 2.07 15.86 9.67
CA TRP A 256 3.29 16.16 8.93
C TRP A 256 4.03 14.88 8.56
N VAL A 257 4.67 14.91 7.38
CA VAL A 257 5.68 13.93 6.96
C VAL A 257 6.97 14.68 6.67
N ASP A 258 8.04 14.38 7.39
CA ASP A 258 9.33 15.09 7.34
C ASP A 258 9.19 16.63 7.43
N GLY A 259 8.24 17.09 8.25
CA GLY A 259 7.97 18.51 8.46
C GLY A 259 7.10 19.18 7.40
N VAL A 260 6.64 18.45 6.38
CA VAL A 260 5.66 18.93 5.38
C VAL A 260 4.25 18.57 5.82
N VAL A 261 3.35 19.56 5.91
CA VAL A 261 1.94 19.33 6.24
C VAL A 261 1.27 18.54 5.12
N ILE A 262 0.63 17.43 5.47
CA ILE A 262 -0.16 16.60 4.55
C ILE A 262 -1.65 16.91 4.77
N PRO A 263 -2.41 17.24 3.71
CA PRO A 263 -3.83 17.53 3.84
C PRO A 263 -4.66 16.26 4.12
N GLU A 264 -5.73 16.42 4.90
CA GLU A 264 -6.75 15.38 5.08
C GLU A 264 -7.55 15.19 3.77
N ARG A 265 -7.45 14.00 3.17
CA ARG A 265 -8.15 13.61 1.93
C ARG A 265 -8.00 12.13 1.66
N GLU A 266 -8.98 11.56 0.98
CA GLU A 266 -9.03 10.13 0.63
C GLU A 266 -8.03 9.71 -0.46
N VAL A 267 -7.52 10.66 -1.24
CA VAL A 267 -6.55 10.40 -2.32
C VAL A 267 -5.30 11.22 -2.06
N ASP A 268 -4.12 10.59 -2.07
CA ASP A 268 -2.81 11.23 -1.83
C ASP A 268 -2.78 12.08 -0.53
N GLY A 269 -3.46 11.69 0.54
CA GLY A 269 -3.46 12.40 1.82
C GLY A 269 -3.57 11.46 2.99
N TRP A 270 -4.35 11.84 3.98
CA TRP A 270 -4.67 10.97 5.11
C TRP A 270 -6.15 11.07 5.51
N THR A 271 -6.64 10.05 6.21
CA THR A 271 -7.95 10.05 6.89
C THR A 271 -7.82 9.48 8.30
N LEU A 272 -8.78 9.80 9.18
CA LEU A 272 -8.85 9.25 10.54
C LEU A 272 -9.71 7.97 10.57
N SER A 273 -9.14 6.85 11.00
CA SER A 273 -9.90 5.65 11.38
C SER A 273 -10.21 5.71 12.87
N LEU A 274 -11.46 6.06 13.23
CA LEU A 274 -11.90 6.10 14.63
C LEU A 274 -11.96 4.71 15.27
N GLY A 275 -12.24 3.67 14.48
CA GLY A 275 -12.30 2.29 14.98
C GLY A 275 -10.92 1.76 15.40
N ASP A 276 -9.88 2.12 14.64
CA ASP A 276 -8.49 1.73 14.91
C ASP A 276 -7.75 2.78 15.75
N ASN A 277 -8.38 3.93 16.00
CA ASN A 277 -7.76 5.14 16.53
C ASN A 277 -6.44 5.48 15.83
N ALA A 278 -6.46 5.62 14.50
CA ALA A 278 -5.25 5.76 13.70
C ALA A 278 -5.41 6.77 12.56
N VAL A 279 -4.31 7.44 12.20
CA VAL A 279 -4.18 8.15 10.92
C VAL A 279 -3.81 7.13 9.84
N VAL A 280 -4.56 7.12 8.74
CA VAL A 280 -4.38 6.23 7.60
C VAL A 280 -3.96 7.07 6.40
N PHE A 281 -2.78 6.83 5.86
CA PHE A 281 -2.27 7.52 4.67
C PHE A 281 -2.72 6.83 3.38
N HIS A 282 -2.89 7.63 2.33
CA HIS A 282 -3.37 7.19 1.02
C HIS A 282 -2.43 7.66 -0.09
N GLY A 283 -2.32 6.84 -1.15
CA GLY A 283 -1.59 7.17 -2.37
C GLY A 283 -0.13 7.60 -2.11
N ARG A 284 0.29 8.66 -2.79
CA ARG A 284 1.66 9.20 -2.74
C ARG A 284 2.05 9.85 -1.41
N SER A 285 1.09 10.03 -0.50
CA SER A 285 1.36 10.58 0.83
C SER A 285 1.75 9.52 1.86
N VAL A 286 1.71 8.23 1.51
CA VAL A 286 2.22 7.17 2.38
C VAL A 286 3.72 7.42 2.66
N PRO A 287 4.13 7.56 3.93
CA PRO A 287 5.50 7.89 4.28
C PRO A 287 6.49 6.82 3.79
N ARG A 288 7.57 7.25 3.13
CA ARG A 288 8.67 6.38 2.69
C ARG A 288 9.54 5.95 3.88
N PRO A 289 10.35 4.88 3.78
CA PRO A 289 11.20 4.45 4.87
C PRO A 289 12.18 5.53 5.31
N GLY A 290 12.40 5.61 6.62
CA GLY A 290 13.21 6.65 7.25
C GLY A 290 12.48 7.99 7.44
N MET A 291 11.34 8.22 6.78
CA MET A 291 10.53 9.42 7.00
C MET A 291 9.89 9.41 8.39
N THR A 292 9.74 10.60 8.96
CA THR A 292 9.09 10.82 10.26
C THR A 292 7.68 11.35 10.06
N VAL A 293 6.70 10.65 10.61
CA VAL A 293 5.32 11.11 10.73
C VAL A 293 5.16 11.81 12.07
N THR A 294 4.67 13.04 12.05
CA THR A 294 4.25 13.75 13.26
C THR A 294 2.76 14.01 13.17
N VAL A 295 2.02 13.67 14.21
CA VAL A 295 0.58 13.97 14.32
C VAL A 295 0.37 14.78 15.58
N GLU A 296 -0.19 15.98 15.42
CA GLU A 296 -0.55 16.87 16.52
C GLU A 296 -2.06 17.02 16.59
N TYR A 297 -2.62 16.94 17.79
CA TYR A 297 -4.06 17.01 18.01
C TYR A 297 -4.41 17.31 19.47
N GLU A 298 -5.65 17.71 19.72
CA GLU A 298 -6.23 17.76 21.06
C GLU A 298 -6.96 16.45 21.37
N PRO A 299 -6.75 15.84 22.56
CA PRO A 299 -7.48 14.65 22.96
C PRO A 299 -8.98 14.93 23.13
N LEU A 300 -9.83 14.01 22.68
CA LEU A 300 -11.26 14.00 22.94
C LEU A 300 -11.49 13.97 24.46
N VAL A 301 -11.90 15.10 25.04
CA VAL A 301 -12.19 15.19 26.47
C VAL A 301 -13.61 14.69 26.69
N GLY A 302 -13.75 13.50 27.29
CA GLY A 302 -15.05 13.01 27.72
C GLY A 302 -15.71 14.04 28.64
N THR A 303 -16.88 14.56 28.24
CA THR A 303 -17.70 15.35 29.15
C THR A 303 -18.16 14.42 30.26
N VAL A 304 -17.66 14.63 31.49
CA VAL A 304 -18.30 14.05 32.67
C VAL A 304 -19.66 14.74 32.77
N PRO A 305 -20.80 14.02 32.65
CA PRO A 305 -22.09 14.63 32.91
C PRO A 305 -22.03 15.16 34.34
N GLY A 306 -22.15 16.48 34.49
CA GLY A 306 -22.07 17.14 35.78
C GLY A 306 -23.03 16.46 36.75
N ASP A 307 -22.50 16.09 37.92
CA ASP A 307 -23.28 15.76 39.09
C ASP A 307 -24.10 16.99 39.46
N ASP A 308 -25.30 17.08 38.87
CA ASP A 308 -26.30 18.10 39.15
C ASP A 308 -26.95 17.73 40.51
N THR A 309 -26.16 17.74 41.58
CA THR A 309 -26.67 17.82 42.95
C THR A 309 -27.05 19.27 43.25
N GLY A 310 -28.07 19.73 42.54
CA GLY A 310 -28.82 20.93 42.88
C GLY A 310 -29.53 20.76 44.21
N ALA A 311 -29.17 21.64 45.15
CA ALA A 311 -29.77 21.82 46.48
C ALA A 311 -31.25 22.24 46.45
#